data_AF-A0A2Z6LNJ9-F1
#
_entry.id   AF-A0A2Z6LNJ9-F1
#
_cell.length_a   1.000
_cell.length_b   1.000
_cell.length_c   1.000
_cell.angle_alpha   90.00
_cell.angle_beta   90.00
_cell.angle_gamma   90.00
#
_symmetry.space_group_name_H-M   'P 1'
#
loop_
_entity.id
_entity.type
_entity.pdbx_description
1 polymer ?
#
loop_
_entity_poly.entity_id
_entity_poly.type
_entity_poly.pdbx_seq_one_letter_code
_entity_poly.pdbx_strand_id
1 'polypeptide(L)'
;MAVSEEECSSIKSAPSSSSSSSSRYYLSKSVLRPSAVLQVLYAHLRSPSSNDVVFGKETSIELVVIDEDGNVQTVCDQPVFGIIKDLAVLPWNDKFRARRPQTQGKDLLVALSDSGKLSLLTFCIEMNRFFPITHVQLSNPGNIRDLPGRMLAVDSR
;
A
#
# COMPACT_ATOMS: atom_id res chain seq x y z
N MET A 1 -2.32 25.62 29.51
CA MET A 1 -3.62 25.29 30.12
C MET A 1 -3.45 23.95 30.83
N ALA A 2 -3.86 23.91 32.10
CA ALA A 2 -3.55 22.85 33.05
C ALA A 2 -4.22 21.53 32.69
N VAL A 3 -3.47 20.43 32.84
CA VAL A 3 -3.98 19.06 32.80
C VAL A 3 -4.21 18.68 34.27
N SER A 4 -5.46 18.43 34.65
CA SER A 4 -5.80 17.95 35.98
C SER A 4 -5.76 16.42 35.97
N GLU A 5 -4.88 15.85 36.78
CA GLU A 5 -4.87 14.45 37.14
C GLU A 5 -5.90 14.26 38.28
N GLU A 6 -6.88 13.37 38.11
CA GLU A 6 -7.70 12.93 39.24
C GLU A 6 -7.87 11.41 39.26
N GLU A 7 -7.89 10.93 40.49
CA GLU A 7 -7.44 9.65 40.99
C GLU A 7 -8.55 8.58 41.03
N CYS A 8 -8.09 7.33 41.09
CA CYS A 8 -8.86 6.12 41.22
C CYS A 8 -9.73 6.11 42.50
N SER A 9 -11.03 5.78 42.42
CA SER A 9 -11.78 5.33 43.61
C SER A 9 -12.97 4.41 43.33
N SER A 10 -12.90 3.25 44.00
CA SER A 10 -13.94 2.55 44.75
C SER A 10 -15.20 2.02 44.04
N ILE A 11 -15.26 0.68 43.99
CA ILE A 11 -16.45 -0.15 43.70
C ILE A 11 -17.57 0.18 44.70
N LYS A 12 -18.72 0.66 44.20
CA LYS A 12 -20.02 0.59 44.87
C LYS A 12 -21.05 0.02 43.91
N SER A 13 -21.67 -1.09 44.32
CA SER A 13 -22.65 -1.86 43.56
C SER A 13 -24.08 -1.30 43.72
N ALA A 14 -24.87 -1.46 42.64
CA ALA A 14 -26.32 -1.28 42.46
C ALA A 14 -26.83 0.13 42.10
N PRO A 15 -27.95 0.29 41.33
CA PRO A 15 -28.94 -0.70 40.87
C PRO A 15 -29.00 -0.88 39.34
N SER A 16 -29.66 -1.96 38.89
CA SER A 16 -29.94 -2.28 37.49
C SER A 16 -30.90 -1.27 36.85
N SER A 17 -30.37 -0.15 36.36
CA SER A 17 -31.05 0.69 35.40
C SER A 17 -30.96 0.03 34.02
N SER A 18 -32.09 -0.17 33.36
CA SER A 18 -32.16 -0.54 31.94
C SER A 18 -31.47 0.55 31.11
N SER A 19 -30.16 0.44 30.94
CA SER A 19 -29.38 1.35 30.12
C SER A 19 -29.74 1.05 28.68
N SER A 20 -30.53 1.92 28.05
CA SER A 20 -30.52 2.03 26.60
C SER A 20 -29.08 2.30 26.21
N SER A 21 -28.35 1.26 25.78
CA SER A 21 -26.97 1.38 25.38
C SER A 21 -26.94 2.31 24.18
N SER A 22 -26.67 3.61 24.36
CA SER A 22 -26.48 4.50 23.23
C SER A 22 -25.24 4.00 22.51
N SER A 23 -25.40 3.44 21.32
CA SER A 23 -24.28 3.00 20.49
C SER A 23 -23.35 4.19 20.26
N ARG A 24 -22.08 4.03 20.66
CA ARG A 24 -21.03 5.03 20.40
C ARG A 24 -20.41 4.73 19.04
N TYR A 25 -20.31 5.74 18.20
CA TYR A 25 -19.69 5.66 16.89
C TYR A 25 -18.44 6.52 16.86
N TYR A 26 -17.35 5.99 16.31
CA TYR A 26 -16.09 6.69 16.18
C TYR A 26 -15.69 6.76 14.70
N LEU A 27 -15.12 7.90 14.29
CA LEU A 27 -14.56 8.10 12.95
C LEU A 27 -13.05 8.27 13.08
N SER A 28 -12.29 7.47 12.33
CA SER A 28 -10.84 7.63 12.19
C SER A 28 -10.51 8.42 10.93
N LYS A 29 -9.60 9.39 11.04
CA LYS A 29 -9.11 10.20 9.91
C LYS A 29 -7.61 10.47 10.09
N SER A 30 -6.83 10.25 9.03
CA SER A 30 -5.43 10.62 8.99
C SER A 30 -5.28 12.07 8.51
N VAL A 31 -4.60 12.90 9.30
CA VAL A 31 -4.29 14.30 8.92
C VAL A 31 -3.01 14.36 8.10
N LEU A 32 -2.00 13.60 8.51
CA LEU A 32 -0.73 13.46 7.81
C LEU A 32 -0.59 12.02 7.32
N ARG A 33 -0.09 11.87 6.10
CA ARG A 33 0.25 10.55 5.55
C ARG A 33 1.62 10.11 6.06
N PRO A 34 1.87 8.79 6.17
CA PRO A 34 3.20 8.28 6.46
C PRO A 34 4.23 8.82 5.45
N SER A 35 5.40 9.21 5.96
CA SER A 35 6.50 9.76 5.17
C SER A 35 7.71 8.83 5.08
N ALA A 36 7.79 7.80 5.94
CA ALA A 36 8.89 6.85 5.91
C ALA A 36 8.85 6.00 4.63
N VAL A 37 9.93 6.07 3.86
CA VAL A 37 10.15 5.26 2.65
C VAL A 37 10.99 4.05 3.05
N LEU A 38 10.44 2.84 2.84
CA LEU A 38 11.10 1.59 3.18
C LEU A 38 11.77 0.96 1.95
N GLN A 39 11.22 1.22 0.76
CA GLN A 39 11.71 0.68 -0.50
C GLN A 39 11.63 1.74 -1.60
N VAL A 40 12.60 1.71 -2.51
CA VAL A 40 12.65 2.60 -3.69
C VAL A 40 12.87 1.73 -4.91
N LEU A 41 12.01 1.89 -5.91
CA LEU A 41 12.07 1.14 -7.16
C LEU A 41 12.05 2.09 -8.36
N TYR A 42 12.77 1.73 -9.43
CA TYR A 42 12.77 2.42 -10.70
C TYR A 42 12.04 1.59 -11.74
N ALA A 43 11.11 2.20 -12.49
CA ALA A 43 10.28 1.47 -13.45
C ALA A 43 9.69 2.38 -14.54
N HIS A 44 9.17 1.77 -15.60
CA HIS A 44 8.43 2.43 -16.69
C HIS A 44 6.92 2.13 -16.55
N LEU A 45 6.26 2.75 -15.57
CA LEU A 45 4.88 2.41 -15.17
C LEU A 45 3.83 3.25 -15.90
N ARG A 46 4.12 4.52 -16.18
CA ARG A 46 3.20 5.41 -16.90
C ARG A 46 3.25 5.14 -18.41
N SER A 47 4.44 5.02 -18.98
CA SER A 47 4.69 4.72 -20.39
C SER A 47 6.02 3.95 -20.56
N PRO A 48 6.31 3.34 -21.72
CA PRO A 48 7.58 2.65 -21.96
C PRO A 48 8.82 3.55 -21.89
N SER A 49 8.63 4.87 -21.96
CA SER A 49 9.69 5.88 -21.93
C SER A 49 9.70 6.70 -20.63
N SER A 50 8.81 6.41 -19.68
CA SER A 50 8.74 7.17 -18.44
C SER A 50 9.80 6.70 -17.44
N ASN A 51 10.52 7.63 -16.85
CA ASN A 51 11.41 7.35 -15.73
C ASN A 51 10.63 7.57 -14.43
N ASP A 52 10.01 6.51 -13.93
CA ASP A 52 9.20 6.57 -12.73
C ASP A 52 9.95 6.02 -11.52
N VAL A 53 9.73 6.64 -10.37
CA VAL A 53 10.23 6.16 -9.08
C VAL A 53 9.04 5.79 -8.21
N VAL A 54 9.09 4.61 -7.60
CA VAL A 54 8.08 4.16 -6.65
C VAL A 54 8.68 4.11 -5.27
N PHE A 55 8.04 4.79 -4.33
CA PHE A 55 8.29 4.66 -2.91
C PHE A 55 7.31 3.65 -2.32
N GLY A 56 7.87 2.53 -1.84
CA GLY A 56 7.19 1.60 -0.97
C GLY A 56 7.23 2.12 0.46
N LYS A 57 6.11 2.63 0.95
CA LYS A 57 5.92 2.91 2.37
C LYS A 57 5.30 1.68 3.05
N GLU A 58 5.15 1.72 4.37
CA GLU A 58 4.56 0.59 5.10
C GLU A 58 3.11 0.30 4.68
N THR A 59 2.30 1.35 4.48
CA THR A 59 0.84 1.24 4.26
C THR A 59 0.34 1.93 2.99
N SER A 60 1.24 2.51 2.20
CA SER A 60 0.90 3.12 0.91
C SER A 60 2.02 2.92 -0.11
N ILE A 61 1.63 3.02 -1.39
CA ILE A 61 2.53 3.04 -2.54
C ILE A 61 2.46 4.44 -3.12
N GLU A 62 3.59 5.11 -3.22
CA GLU A 62 3.68 6.44 -3.79
C GLU A 62 4.49 6.41 -5.09
N LEU A 63 3.89 6.91 -6.17
CA LEU A 63 4.54 7.12 -7.45
C LEU A 63 5.03 8.56 -7.52
N VAL A 64 6.31 8.73 -7.77
CA VAL A 64 6.94 10.04 -7.93
C VAL A 64 7.73 10.13 -9.22
N VAL A 65 7.97 11.36 -9.65
CA VAL A 65 8.82 11.70 -10.80
C VAL A 65 9.85 12.73 -10.37
N ILE A 66 11.03 12.67 -10.98
CA ILE A 66 12.06 13.68 -10.80
C ILE A 66 11.94 14.63 -11.98
N ASP A 67 11.71 15.92 -11.71
CA ASP A 67 11.64 16.94 -12.75
C ASP A 67 13.03 17.36 -13.25
N GLU A 68 13.07 18.22 -14.26
CA GLU A 68 14.32 18.69 -14.88
C GLU A 68 15.21 19.48 -13.91
N ASP A 69 14.60 20.11 -12.91
CA ASP A 69 15.29 20.85 -11.85
C ASP A 69 15.79 19.91 -10.72
N GLY A 70 15.50 18.62 -10.80
CA GLY A 70 15.89 17.60 -9.83
C GLY A 70 14.96 17.50 -8.62
N ASN A 71 13.80 18.15 -8.62
CA ASN A 71 12.83 18.04 -7.54
C ASN A 71 11.97 16.78 -7.70
N VAL A 72 11.64 16.18 -6.56
CA VAL A 72 10.76 15.02 -6.50
C VAL A 72 9.31 15.48 -6.41
N GLN A 73 8.49 15.12 -7.41
CA GLN A 73 7.07 15.43 -7.46
C GLN A 73 6.23 14.17 -7.33
N THR A 74 5.28 14.18 -6.40
CA THR A 74 4.30 13.10 -6.25
C THR A 74 3.28 13.11 -7.38
N VAL A 75 3.16 11.99 -8.08
CA VAL A 75 2.10 11.75 -9.07
C VAL A 75 0.85 11.16 -8.38
N CYS A 76 1.06 10.17 -7.51
CA CYS A 76 -0.01 9.48 -6.80
C CYS A 76 0.51 8.92 -5.47
N ASP A 77 -0.26 9.06 -4.38
CA ASP A 77 -0.04 8.36 -3.10
C ASP A 77 -1.28 7.53 -2.78
N GLN A 78 -1.14 6.21 -2.88
CA GLN A 78 -2.25 5.27 -2.79
C GLN A 78 -2.15 4.38 -1.55
N PRO A 79 -3.09 4.49 -0.59
CA PRO A 79 -3.13 3.56 0.54
C PRO A 79 -3.47 2.15 0.09
N VAL A 80 -2.81 1.15 0.68
CA VAL A 80 -3.01 -0.28 0.36
C VAL A 80 -3.94 -0.99 1.35
N PHE A 81 -4.29 -0.35 2.47
CA PHE A 81 -5.12 -0.92 3.54
C PHE A 81 -4.59 -2.26 4.09
N GLY A 82 -3.28 -2.33 4.28
CA GLY A 82 -2.54 -3.46 4.81
C GLY A 82 -1.07 -3.08 4.99
N ILE A 83 -0.22 -4.05 5.28
CA ILE A 83 1.22 -3.87 5.46
C ILE A 83 1.94 -4.42 4.23
N ILE A 84 2.65 -3.53 3.53
CA ILE A 84 3.54 -3.91 2.43
C ILE A 84 4.77 -4.61 3.04
N LYS A 85 5.01 -5.85 2.61
CA LYS A 85 6.17 -6.64 3.05
C LYS A 85 7.32 -6.50 2.08
N ASP A 86 7.03 -6.56 0.78
CA ASP A 86 8.04 -6.39 -0.26
C ASP A 86 7.42 -5.94 -1.59
N LEU A 87 8.19 -5.20 -2.39
CA LEU A 87 7.84 -4.72 -3.71
C LEU A 87 8.98 -5.03 -4.70
N ALA A 88 8.61 -5.37 -5.92
CA ALA A 88 9.57 -5.52 -7.00
C ALA A 88 8.97 -5.07 -8.33
N VAL A 89 9.84 -4.75 -9.28
CA VAL A 89 9.44 -4.42 -10.65
C VAL A 89 9.53 -5.69 -11.48
N LEU A 90 8.47 -5.98 -12.23
CA LEU A 90 8.45 -7.02 -13.23
C LEU A 90 8.46 -6.36 -14.61
N PRO A 91 9.64 -6.33 -15.27
CA PRO A 91 9.82 -5.66 -16.55
C PRO A 91 8.84 -6.13 -17.61
N TRP A 92 8.55 -5.25 -18.57
CA TRP A 92 7.78 -5.66 -19.74
C TRP A 92 8.55 -6.72 -20.55
N ASN A 93 7.83 -7.77 -20.99
CA ASN A 93 8.39 -8.82 -21.84
C ASN A 93 7.41 -9.15 -22.97
N ASP A 94 7.80 -8.82 -24.21
CA ASP A 94 6.99 -9.00 -25.43
C ASP A 94 6.62 -10.46 -25.70
N LYS A 95 7.43 -11.42 -25.21
CA LYS A 95 7.19 -12.86 -25.45
C LYS A 95 6.01 -13.41 -24.66
N PHE A 96 5.68 -12.80 -23.51
CA PHE A 96 4.68 -13.34 -22.58
C PHE A 96 3.45 -12.45 -22.40
N ARG A 97 3.49 -11.19 -22.86
CA ARG A 97 2.46 -10.19 -22.55
C ARG A 97 1.79 -9.61 -23.81
N ALA A 98 0.88 -10.37 -24.41
CA ALA A 98 0.12 -9.93 -25.59
C ALA A 98 -1.39 -9.69 -25.34
N ARG A 99 -1.88 -9.69 -24.08
CA ARG A 99 -3.33 -9.77 -23.82
C ARG A 99 -4.05 -8.46 -23.44
N ARG A 100 -3.35 -7.39 -23.05
CA ARG A 100 -4.01 -6.09 -22.73
C ARG A 100 -3.26 -4.90 -23.35
N PRO A 101 -3.93 -4.08 -24.19
CA PRO A 101 -3.34 -2.88 -24.78
C PRO A 101 -2.85 -1.86 -23.73
N GLN A 102 -3.59 -1.74 -22.61
CA GLN A 102 -3.31 -0.73 -21.56
C GLN A 102 -1.99 -0.93 -20.81
N THR A 103 -1.46 -2.16 -20.83
CA THR A 103 -0.20 -2.53 -20.18
C THR A 103 0.96 -2.60 -21.18
N GLN A 104 0.70 -2.39 -22.47
CA GLN A 104 1.68 -2.61 -23.53
C GLN A 104 2.94 -1.75 -23.31
N GLY A 105 4.09 -2.41 -23.25
CA GLY A 105 5.39 -1.78 -23.03
C GLY A 105 5.62 -1.21 -21.63
N LYS A 106 4.70 -1.42 -20.67
CA LYS A 106 4.80 -0.90 -19.31
C LYS A 106 5.26 -1.97 -18.34
N ASP A 107 6.11 -1.58 -17.41
CA ASP A 107 6.49 -2.44 -16.31
C ASP A 107 5.30 -2.68 -15.38
N LEU A 108 5.35 -3.77 -14.62
CA LEU A 108 4.38 -4.04 -13.57
C LEU A 108 5.03 -3.94 -12.21
N LEU A 109 4.27 -3.45 -11.24
CA LEU A 109 4.66 -3.49 -9.85
C LEU A 109 4.13 -4.79 -9.24
N VAL A 110 5.02 -5.57 -8.63
CA VAL A 110 4.68 -6.79 -7.92
C VAL A 110 4.75 -6.51 -6.42
N ALA A 111 3.70 -6.84 -5.69
CA ALA A 111 3.59 -6.55 -4.27
C ALA A 111 3.26 -7.81 -3.47
N LEU A 112 3.99 -7.96 -2.36
CA LEU A 112 3.67 -8.88 -1.28
C LEU A 112 3.20 -8.07 -0.07
N SER A 113 2.10 -8.50 0.53
CA SER A 113 1.56 -7.87 1.73
C SER A 113 1.13 -8.89 2.78
N ASP A 114 0.61 -8.39 3.89
CA ASP A 114 -0.11 -9.17 4.89
C ASP A 114 -1.46 -9.73 4.39
N SER A 115 -1.87 -9.48 3.15
CA SER A 115 -3.04 -10.15 2.56
C SER A 115 -2.83 -11.65 2.26
N GLY A 116 -1.57 -12.12 2.25
CA GLY A 116 -1.22 -13.49 1.84
C GLY A 116 -1.28 -13.70 0.31
N LYS A 117 -1.36 -12.62 -0.47
CA LYS A 117 -1.43 -12.65 -1.94
C LYS A 117 -0.19 -12.02 -2.59
N LEU A 118 0.23 -12.60 -3.71
CA LEU A 118 1.10 -11.94 -4.69
C LEU A 118 0.22 -11.09 -5.61
N SER A 119 0.46 -9.79 -5.63
CA SER A 119 -0.35 -8.84 -6.39
C SER A 119 0.45 -8.25 -7.54
N LEU A 120 -0.06 -8.35 -8.76
CA LEU A 120 0.52 -7.68 -9.92
C LEU A 120 -0.31 -6.44 -10.22
N LEU A 121 0.32 -5.28 -10.15
CA LEU A 121 -0.30 -3.98 -10.27
C LEU A 121 0.22 -3.25 -11.52
N THR A 122 -0.64 -2.48 -12.15
CA THR A 122 -0.27 -1.53 -13.20
C THR A 122 -0.78 -0.15 -12.84
N PHE A 123 -0.12 0.88 -13.32
CA PHE A 123 -0.56 2.26 -13.13
C PHE A 123 -1.51 2.69 -14.25
N CYS A 124 -2.65 3.28 -13.89
CA CYS A 124 -3.57 3.92 -14.81
C CYS A 124 -3.37 5.44 -14.74
N ILE A 125 -2.94 6.05 -15.85
CA ILE A 125 -2.79 7.51 -15.93
C ILE A 125 -4.15 8.19 -15.82
N GLU A 126 -5.16 7.69 -16.55
CA GLU A 126 -6.51 8.29 -16.58
C GLU A 126 -7.16 8.33 -15.20
N MET A 127 -7.03 7.25 -14.42
CA MET A 127 -7.54 7.16 -13.06
C MET A 127 -6.54 7.66 -12.00
N ASN A 128 -5.34 8.06 -12.40
CA ASN A 128 -4.21 8.43 -11.55
C ASN A 128 -4.01 7.48 -10.35
N ARG A 129 -4.03 6.15 -10.59
CA ARG A 129 -3.97 5.13 -9.53
C ARG A 129 -3.38 3.82 -9.99
N PHE A 130 -2.82 3.07 -9.05
CA PHE A 130 -2.51 1.65 -9.23
C PHE A 130 -3.78 0.81 -9.17
N PHE A 131 -3.90 -0.15 -10.07
CA PHE A 131 -4.95 -1.15 -10.01
C PHE A 131 -4.40 -2.55 -10.26
N PRO A 132 -5.00 -3.58 -9.66
CA PRO A 132 -4.53 -4.93 -9.82
C PRO A 132 -4.90 -5.50 -11.18
N ILE A 133 -3.92 -6.10 -11.84
CA ILE A 133 -4.14 -6.97 -12.99
C ILE A 133 -4.61 -8.34 -12.50
N THR A 134 -3.93 -8.86 -11.49
CA THR A 134 -4.24 -10.17 -10.90
C THR A 134 -3.71 -10.25 -9.47
N HIS A 135 -4.31 -11.15 -8.71
CA HIS A 135 -3.84 -11.57 -7.39
C HIS A 135 -3.74 -13.09 -7.37
N VAL A 136 -2.62 -13.61 -6.87
CA VAL A 136 -2.39 -15.04 -6.67
C VAL A 136 -2.30 -15.29 -5.17
N GLN A 137 -3.15 -16.17 -4.64
CA GLN A 137 -3.09 -16.54 -3.22
C GLN A 137 -1.85 -17.39 -2.96
N LEU A 138 -1.01 -16.97 -2.00
CA LEU A 138 0.17 -17.72 -1.56
C LEU A 138 -0.02 -18.34 -0.17
N SER A 139 -0.73 -17.66 0.72
CA SER A 139 -0.88 -18.07 2.13
C SER A 139 -2.09 -17.37 2.76
N ASN A 140 -2.45 -17.73 4.00
CA ASN A 140 -3.52 -17.03 4.71
C ASN A 140 -3.10 -15.58 5.07
N PRO A 141 -4.05 -14.64 5.20
CA PRO A 141 -3.76 -13.28 5.64
C PRO A 141 -3.06 -13.25 7.02
N GLY A 142 -2.22 -12.24 7.22
CA GLY A 142 -1.43 -11.99 8.41
C GLY A 142 0.07 -11.83 8.13
N ASN A 143 0.83 -11.64 9.21
CA ASN A 143 2.29 -11.48 9.17
C ASN A 143 3.03 -12.61 9.90
N ILE A 144 2.59 -13.84 9.66
CA ILE A 144 3.17 -15.06 10.24
C ILE A 144 4.58 -15.31 9.65
N ARG A 145 5.51 -15.88 10.42
CA ARG A 145 6.94 -15.95 10.07
C ARG A 145 7.30 -17.06 9.08
N ASP A 146 6.62 -18.18 9.20
CA ASP A 146 6.80 -19.41 8.44
C ASP A 146 6.00 -19.45 7.13
N LEU A 147 5.14 -18.47 6.89
CA LEU A 147 4.41 -18.35 5.63
C LEU A 147 5.25 -17.63 4.55
N PRO A 148 5.10 -18.00 3.27
CA PRO A 148 5.73 -17.29 2.16
C PRO A 148 5.22 -15.85 2.07
N GLY A 149 5.99 -15.00 1.39
CA GLY A 149 5.59 -13.62 1.13
C GLY A 149 6.41 -12.55 1.88
N ARG A 150 7.61 -12.88 2.38
CA ARG A 150 8.51 -11.94 3.07
C ARG A 150 9.60 -11.33 2.20
N MET A 151 9.95 -12.03 1.14
CA MET A 151 10.98 -11.61 0.19
C MET A 151 10.45 -11.86 -1.21
N LEU A 152 10.73 -10.93 -2.10
CA LEU A 152 10.37 -10.95 -3.49
C LEU A 152 11.61 -10.72 -4.34
N ALA A 153 11.88 -11.65 -5.24
CA ALA A 153 12.85 -11.47 -6.29
C ALA A 153 12.15 -11.72 -7.62
N VAL A 154 12.49 -10.89 -8.61
CA VAL A 154 11.92 -10.97 -9.95
C VAL A 154 13.05 -11.13 -10.94
N ASP A 155 12.87 -12.05 -11.89
CA ASP A 155 13.84 -12.22 -12.96
C ASP A 155 13.88 -10.98 -13.86
N SER A 156 15.09 -10.63 -14.30
CA SER A 156 15.34 -9.43 -15.10
C SER A 156 15.05 -9.59 -16.60
N ARG A 157 14.65 -10.77 -17.10
CA ARG A 157 14.61 -11.11 -18.54
C ARG A 157 13.25 -11.54 -19.09
#